data_AF-X0U027-F1
#
_entry.id   AF-X0U027-F1
#
_cell.length_a   1.000
_cell.length_b   1.000
_cell.length_c   1.000
_cell.angle_alpha   90.00
_cell.angle_beta   90.00
_cell.angle_gamma   90.00
#
_symmetry.space_group_name_H-M   'P 1'
#
loop_
_entity.id
_entity.type
_entity.pdbx_description
1 polymer ?
#
loop_
_entity_poly.entity_id
_entity_poly.type
_entity_poly.pdbx_seq_one_letter_code
_entity_poly.pdbx_strand_id
1 'polypeptide(L)'
;MTDYQSLIDNAEQNCLDFWKRGPKRTKWTSLPPQVGDIAPDIRLTNQVGNAVQLSEYWNKSSALILFWRHFGCGCGMDRAKRLIEEYEEYVEEGATVVIIGQGDHERAAEYALKYNLPPIDILVDPDEIAYESYGLLEGKPSQIVFDAPEAFQRREYEAFEQLAKERREAGRPLVDNPWLLPGEFVVDQSGVLLLTYRYNYCEDFPDRRVLIAAIREVR
;
A
#
# COMPACT_ATOMS: atom_id res chain seq x y z
N MET A 1 17.46 15.85 11.41
CA MET A 1 15.98 15.88 11.31
C MET A 1 15.66 16.47 9.96
N THR A 2 15.20 15.65 9.04
CA THR A 2 14.72 16.13 7.75
C THR A 2 13.45 16.94 7.99
N ASP A 3 13.33 18.08 7.34
CA ASP A 3 12.13 18.91 7.42
C ASP A 3 10.95 18.18 6.74
N TYR A 4 9.80 18.11 7.40
CA TYR A 4 8.63 17.37 6.91
C TYR A 4 8.11 17.94 5.58
N GLN A 5 8.17 19.27 5.40
CA GLN A 5 7.79 19.89 4.14
C GLN A 5 8.72 19.44 3.01
N SER A 6 10.03 19.38 3.28
CA SER A 6 11.01 18.86 2.32
C SER A 6 10.74 17.39 1.92
N LEU A 7 10.26 16.54 2.83
CA LEU A 7 9.85 15.17 2.50
C LEU A 7 8.65 15.15 1.53
N ILE A 8 7.65 16.01 1.78
CA ILE A 8 6.48 16.13 0.92
C ILE A 8 6.86 16.67 -0.47
N ASP A 9 7.70 17.70 -0.53
CA ASP A 9 8.13 18.30 -1.80
C ASP A 9 8.91 17.29 -2.66
N ASN A 10 9.81 16.51 -2.04
CA ASN A 10 10.54 15.44 -2.72
C ASN A 10 9.60 14.33 -3.21
N ALA A 11 8.64 13.92 -2.38
CA ALA A 11 7.68 12.88 -2.73
C ALA A 11 6.73 13.32 -3.87
N GLU A 12 6.31 14.59 -3.90
CA GLU A 12 5.52 15.15 -5.00
C GLU A 12 6.32 15.22 -6.30
N GLN A 13 7.59 15.65 -6.23
CA GLN A 13 8.48 15.64 -7.39
C GLN A 13 8.66 14.22 -7.94
N ASN A 14 8.88 13.23 -7.07
CA ASN A 14 8.92 11.82 -7.47
C ASN A 14 7.62 11.40 -8.18
N CYS A 15 6.46 11.86 -7.68
CA CYS A 15 5.18 11.56 -8.30
C CYS A 15 5.07 12.07 -9.74
N LEU A 16 5.48 13.32 -9.98
CA LEU A 16 5.52 13.92 -11.31
C LEU A 16 6.47 13.16 -12.25
N ASP A 17 7.65 12.80 -11.76
CA ASP A 17 8.65 12.04 -12.53
C ASP A 17 8.15 10.64 -12.89
N PHE A 18 7.48 9.97 -11.95
CA PHE A 18 6.84 8.68 -12.19
C PHE A 18 5.67 8.78 -13.18
N TRP A 19 4.84 9.82 -13.09
CA TRP A 19 3.77 10.05 -14.06
C TRP A 19 4.31 10.21 -15.49
N LYS A 20 5.33 11.07 -15.63
CA LYS A 20 6.03 11.32 -16.88
C LYS A 20 6.66 10.04 -17.44
N ARG A 21 7.32 9.25 -16.59
CA ARG A 21 7.88 7.94 -16.94
C ARG A 21 6.82 6.95 -17.38
N GLY A 22 5.68 6.92 -16.69
CA GLY A 22 4.65 5.90 -16.84
C GLY A 22 5.02 4.57 -16.20
N PRO A 23 4.06 3.62 -16.17
CA PRO A 23 4.28 2.31 -15.59
C PRO A 23 5.23 1.48 -16.47
N LYS A 24 6.27 0.91 -15.86
CA LYS A 24 7.27 0.02 -16.45
C LYS A 24 7.16 -1.39 -15.88
N ARG A 25 6.99 -1.56 -14.56
CA ARG A 25 6.87 -2.88 -13.93
C ARG A 25 5.43 -3.43 -14.07
N THR A 26 5.01 -3.72 -15.30
CA THR A 26 3.61 -4.07 -15.64
C THR A 26 3.36 -5.58 -15.84
N LYS A 27 4.38 -6.40 -15.62
CA LYS A 27 4.31 -7.86 -15.71
C LYS A 27 5.30 -8.48 -14.75
N TRP A 28 5.02 -9.69 -14.28
CA TRP A 28 5.99 -10.47 -13.56
C TRP A 28 7.06 -11.04 -14.51
N THR A 29 8.30 -11.05 -14.04
CA THR A 29 9.45 -11.67 -14.72
C THR A 29 9.82 -13.03 -14.13
N SER A 30 9.28 -13.33 -12.94
CA SER A 30 9.31 -14.63 -12.25
C SER A 30 7.90 -14.95 -11.75
N LEU A 31 7.65 -16.17 -11.27
CA LEU A 31 6.38 -16.44 -10.60
C LEU A 31 6.31 -15.61 -9.31
N PRO A 32 5.25 -14.82 -9.10
CA PRO A 32 5.05 -14.12 -7.83
C PRO A 32 4.67 -15.15 -6.74
N PRO A 33 4.85 -14.84 -5.44
CA PRO A 33 4.43 -15.74 -4.37
C PRO A 33 2.95 -16.12 -4.47
N GLN A 34 2.65 -17.39 -4.25
CA GLN A 34 1.30 -17.95 -4.33
C GLN A 34 0.85 -18.48 -2.97
N VAL A 35 -0.44 -18.76 -2.85
CA VAL A 35 -0.98 -19.48 -1.69
C VAL A 35 -0.22 -20.81 -1.51
N GLY A 36 0.25 -21.07 -0.29
CA GLY A 36 1.08 -22.21 0.06
C GLY A 36 2.59 -21.93 0.04
N ASP A 37 3.05 -20.84 -0.57
CA ASP A 37 4.46 -20.43 -0.49
C ASP A 37 4.78 -19.74 0.84
N ILE A 38 6.07 -19.69 1.19
CA ILE A 38 6.55 -18.89 2.31
C ILE A 38 6.48 -17.40 1.93
N ALA A 39 5.87 -16.60 2.80
CA ALA A 39 5.79 -15.15 2.65
C ALA A 39 7.20 -14.53 2.63
N PRO A 40 7.50 -13.61 1.69
CA PRO A 40 8.75 -12.87 1.72
C PRO A 40 8.91 -12.13 3.05
N ASP A 41 10.01 -12.39 3.75
CA ASP A 41 10.30 -11.82 5.06
C ASP A 41 11.34 -10.71 4.93
N ILE A 42 10.87 -9.46 4.89
CA ILE A 42 11.70 -8.28 4.61
C ILE A 42 11.82 -7.42 5.86
N ARG A 43 13.02 -6.87 6.05
CA ARG A 43 13.27 -5.90 7.10
C ARG A 43 12.87 -4.50 6.62
N LEU A 44 11.91 -3.90 7.31
CA LEU A 44 11.34 -2.59 6.99
C LEU A 44 11.46 -1.64 8.19
N THR A 45 11.18 -0.35 7.96
CA THR A 45 11.12 0.65 9.02
C THR A 45 9.66 0.89 9.37
N ASN A 46 9.29 0.91 10.65
CA ASN A 46 7.93 1.27 11.07
C ASN A 46 7.77 2.78 11.22
N GLN A 47 6.55 3.26 11.43
CA GLN A 47 6.19 4.68 11.53
C GLN A 47 6.91 5.45 12.64
N VAL A 48 7.43 4.76 13.66
CA VAL A 48 8.22 5.38 14.74
C VAL A 48 9.73 5.35 14.49
N GLY A 49 10.18 4.83 13.34
CA GLY A 49 11.58 4.82 12.92
C GLY A 49 12.37 3.57 13.34
N ASN A 50 11.70 2.52 13.85
CA ASN A 50 12.36 1.27 14.23
C ASN A 50 12.44 0.31 13.04
N ALA A 51 13.60 -0.33 12.88
CA ALA A 51 13.74 -1.42 11.93
C ALA A 51 13.14 -2.72 12.50
N VAL A 52 12.15 -3.27 11.82
CA VAL A 52 11.41 -4.49 12.21
C VAL A 52 11.48 -5.53 11.10
N GLN A 53 11.50 -6.80 11.47
CA GLN A 53 11.37 -7.91 10.53
C GLN A 53 9.88 -8.19 10.30
N LEU A 54 9.45 -8.34 9.05
CA LEU A 54 8.02 -8.52 8.74
C LEU A 54 7.41 -9.77 9.41
N SER A 55 8.20 -10.82 9.62
CA SER A 55 7.79 -12.01 10.36
C SER A 55 7.46 -11.79 11.83
N GLU A 56 7.83 -10.65 12.40
CA GLU A 56 7.39 -10.27 13.75
C GLU A 56 5.87 -10.13 13.86
N TYR A 57 5.17 -9.88 12.75
CA TYR A 57 3.72 -9.71 12.71
C TYR A 57 2.96 -11.04 12.64
N TRP A 58 3.58 -12.13 12.16
CA TRP A 58 2.96 -13.47 12.12
C TRP A 58 3.61 -14.50 13.05
N ASN A 59 4.66 -14.18 13.80
CA ASN A 59 5.32 -15.19 14.65
C ASN A 59 4.49 -15.67 15.86
N LYS A 60 3.37 -15.00 16.19
CA LYS A 60 2.49 -15.30 17.32
C LYS A 60 1.02 -15.47 16.95
N SER A 61 0.63 -14.99 15.77
CA SER A 61 -0.74 -14.89 15.24
C SER A 61 -0.67 -14.99 13.72
N SER A 62 -1.78 -15.18 13.01
CA SER A 62 -1.76 -14.88 11.57
C SER A 62 -1.57 -13.38 11.35
N ALA A 63 -1.07 -12.99 10.18
CA ALA A 63 -0.97 -11.59 9.79
C ALA A 63 -1.87 -11.28 8.60
N LEU A 64 -2.59 -10.17 8.65
CA LEU A 64 -3.19 -9.52 7.50
C LEU A 64 -2.27 -8.36 7.08
N ILE A 65 -1.61 -8.52 5.94
CA ILE A 65 -0.66 -7.56 5.40
C ILE A 65 -1.34 -6.78 4.28
N LEU A 66 -1.48 -5.48 4.47
CA LEU A 66 -2.13 -4.56 3.55
C LEU A 66 -1.06 -3.65 2.91
N PHE A 67 -0.95 -3.69 1.58
CA PHE A 67 -0.07 -2.80 0.83
C PHE A 67 -0.85 -1.60 0.29
N TRP A 68 -0.54 -0.40 0.77
CA TRP A 68 -1.07 0.84 0.22
C TRP A 68 -0.32 1.19 -1.04
N ARG A 69 -0.98 1.86 -1.98
CA ARG A 69 -0.28 2.49 -3.10
C ARG A 69 0.69 3.56 -2.60
N HIS A 70 0.16 4.62 -2.00
CA HIS A 70 0.91 5.76 -1.45
C HIS A 70 0.01 6.58 -0.52
N PHE A 71 0.59 7.41 0.35
CA PHE A 71 -0.15 8.17 1.37
C PHE A 71 -1.01 9.32 0.82
N GLY A 72 -0.88 9.64 -0.48
CA GLY A 72 -1.72 10.61 -1.18
C GLY A 72 -2.93 10.05 -1.94
N CYS A 73 -3.23 8.74 -1.93
CA CYS A 73 -4.23 8.15 -2.84
C CYS A 73 -5.67 8.43 -2.39
N GLY A 74 -6.55 8.78 -3.33
CA GLY A 74 -8.01 8.76 -3.15
C GLY A 74 -8.50 7.39 -2.68
N CYS A 75 -8.24 6.38 -3.51
CA CYS A 75 -8.49 4.96 -3.23
C CYS A 75 -8.04 4.50 -1.83
N GLY A 76 -6.83 4.91 -1.43
CA GLY A 76 -6.20 4.48 -0.19
C GLY A 76 -6.89 5.07 1.02
N MET A 77 -7.43 6.30 0.90
CA MET A 77 -8.28 6.89 1.94
C MET A 77 -9.59 6.12 2.10
N ASP A 78 -10.20 5.66 1.02
CA ASP A 78 -11.44 4.88 1.12
C ASP A 78 -11.18 3.49 1.68
N ARG A 79 -10.07 2.82 1.30
CA ARG A 79 -9.65 1.57 1.94
C ARG A 79 -9.35 1.76 3.43
N ALA A 80 -8.69 2.86 3.81
CA ALA A 80 -8.42 3.21 5.21
C ALA A 80 -9.70 3.37 6.03
N LYS A 81 -10.73 4.05 5.50
CA LYS A 81 -12.05 4.14 6.16
C LYS A 81 -12.67 2.76 6.37
N ARG A 82 -12.63 1.89 5.35
CA ARG A 82 -13.13 0.51 5.48
C ARG A 82 -12.34 -0.27 6.53
N LEU A 83 -11.01 -0.13 6.54
CA LEU A 83 -10.16 -0.80 7.53
C LEU A 83 -10.55 -0.39 8.96
N ILE A 84 -10.86 0.88 9.22
CA ILE A 84 -11.32 1.34 10.53
C ILE A 84 -12.60 0.60 10.96
N GLU A 85 -13.53 0.37 10.05
CA GLU A 85 -14.79 -0.35 10.32
C GLU A 85 -14.59 -1.86 10.48
N GLU A 86 -13.57 -2.43 9.85
CA GLU A 86 -13.32 -3.87 9.75
C GLU A 86 -12.28 -4.39 10.75
N TYR A 87 -11.46 -3.49 11.32
CA TYR A 87 -10.27 -3.84 12.09
C TYR A 87 -10.54 -4.78 13.26
N GLU A 88 -11.56 -4.48 14.07
CA GLU A 88 -11.89 -5.30 15.24
C GLU A 88 -12.28 -6.73 14.82
N GLU A 89 -13.00 -6.91 13.71
CA GLU A 89 -13.33 -8.25 13.20
C GLU A 89 -12.06 -9.04 12.83
N TYR A 90 -11.04 -8.39 12.25
CA TYR A 90 -9.77 -9.08 11.94
C TYR A 90 -9.00 -9.49 13.19
N VAL A 91 -8.97 -8.62 14.22
CA VAL A 91 -8.28 -8.89 15.49
C VAL A 91 -9.00 -9.97 16.30
N GLU A 92 -10.34 -9.97 16.32
CA GLU A 92 -11.15 -10.99 17.00
C GLU A 92 -10.93 -12.39 16.41
N GLU A 93 -10.65 -12.48 15.12
CA GLU A 93 -10.26 -13.72 14.43
C GLU A 93 -8.80 -14.12 14.67
N GLY A 94 -8.05 -13.33 15.45
CA GLY A 94 -6.67 -13.63 15.85
C GLY A 94 -5.61 -13.14 14.87
N ALA A 95 -5.94 -12.25 13.93
CA ALA A 95 -4.95 -11.67 13.03
C ALA A 95 -4.28 -10.42 13.62
N THR A 96 -2.96 -10.33 13.47
CA THR A 96 -2.23 -9.06 13.53
C THR A 96 -2.38 -8.35 12.19
N VAL A 97 -2.91 -7.13 12.19
CA VAL A 97 -3.02 -6.33 10.98
C VAL A 97 -1.77 -5.45 10.85
N VAL A 98 -1.18 -5.37 9.66
CA VAL A 98 -0.02 -4.52 9.38
C VAL A 98 -0.12 -3.86 8.01
N ILE A 99 0.37 -2.64 7.94
CA ILE A 99 0.36 -1.81 6.74
C ILE A 99 1.76 -1.73 6.14
N ILE A 100 1.88 -1.76 4.81
CA ILE A 100 3.10 -1.41 4.07
C ILE A 100 2.79 -0.27 3.09
N GLY A 101 3.61 0.79 3.10
CA GLY A 101 3.52 1.95 2.21
C GLY A 101 4.88 2.35 1.63
N GLN A 102 4.96 2.84 0.39
CA GLN A 102 6.23 3.30 -0.23
C GLN A 102 6.80 4.64 0.30
N GLY A 103 6.27 5.17 1.41
CA GLY A 103 6.63 6.51 1.90
C GLY A 103 7.80 6.51 2.88
N ASP A 104 7.94 7.61 3.63
CA ASP A 104 8.87 7.72 4.75
C ASP A 104 8.14 7.52 6.08
N HIS A 105 8.86 7.13 7.13
CA HIS A 105 8.23 6.81 8.41
C HIS A 105 7.52 8.01 9.05
N GLU A 106 8.03 9.23 8.86
CA GLU A 106 7.38 10.46 9.33
C GLU A 106 6.04 10.71 8.62
N ARG A 107 5.99 10.44 7.30
CA ARG A 107 4.74 10.56 6.51
C ARG A 107 3.74 9.45 6.87
N ALA A 108 4.24 8.25 7.17
CA ALA A 108 3.42 7.16 7.72
C ALA A 108 2.78 7.54 9.07
N ALA A 109 3.56 8.12 9.99
CA ALA A 109 3.05 8.58 11.28
C ALA A 109 1.99 9.68 11.12
N GLU A 110 2.24 10.68 10.28
CA GLU A 110 1.27 11.74 9.99
C GLU A 110 0.01 11.19 9.31
N TYR A 111 0.15 10.22 8.40
CA TYR A 111 -0.99 9.56 7.76
C TYR A 111 -1.90 8.86 8.78
N ALA A 112 -1.31 8.11 9.71
CA ALA A 112 -2.05 7.42 10.77
C ALA A 112 -2.86 8.39 11.63
N LEU A 113 -2.24 9.50 12.05
CA LEU A 113 -2.89 10.55 12.84
C LEU A 113 -3.99 11.25 12.05
N LYS A 114 -3.68 11.69 10.81
CA LYS A 114 -4.60 12.44 9.96
C LYS A 114 -5.89 11.68 9.66
N TYR A 115 -5.80 10.36 9.47
CA TYR A 115 -6.95 9.53 9.10
C TYR A 115 -7.52 8.72 10.28
N ASN A 116 -7.02 8.92 11.51
CA ASN A 116 -7.45 8.21 12.71
C ASN A 116 -7.44 6.70 12.52
N LEU A 117 -6.32 6.17 11.99
CA LEU A 117 -6.18 4.73 11.84
C LEU A 117 -6.24 4.02 13.20
N PRO A 118 -6.68 2.75 13.24
CA PRO A 118 -6.63 1.94 14.45
C PRO A 118 -5.16 1.76 14.91
N PRO A 119 -4.92 1.22 16.12
CA PRO A 119 -3.55 1.01 16.64
C PRO A 119 -2.82 -0.11 15.88
N ILE A 120 -2.43 0.21 14.65
CA ILE A 120 -1.81 -0.68 13.66
C ILE A 120 -0.44 -0.11 13.29
N ASP A 121 0.53 -0.98 13.06
CA ASP A 121 1.83 -0.58 12.54
C ASP A 121 1.80 -0.30 11.04
N ILE A 122 2.52 0.75 10.66
CA ILE A 122 2.73 1.18 9.27
C ILE A 122 4.20 1.07 8.97
N LEU A 123 4.55 0.07 8.18
CA LEU A 123 5.88 -0.16 7.66
C LEU A 123 6.06 0.62 6.38
N VAL A 124 7.27 1.10 6.17
CA VAL A 124 7.64 1.87 4.99
C VAL A 124 8.67 1.15 4.13
N ASP A 125 8.43 1.18 2.83
CA ASP A 125 9.22 0.52 1.78
C ASP A 125 9.49 1.48 0.60
N PRO A 126 10.30 2.53 0.82
CA PRO A 126 10.53 3.60 -0.17
C PRO A 126 11.18 3.12 -1.47
N ASP A 127 11.88 1.98 -1.42
CA ASP A 127 12.55 1.37 -2.57
C ASP A 127 11.68 0.31 -3.28
N GLU A 128 10.43 0.13 -2.85
CA GLU A 128 9.46 -0.84 -3.39
C GLU A 128 9.92 -2.31 -3.36
N ILE A 129 10.85 -2.66 -2.46
CA ILE A 129 11.44 -4.00 -2.36
C ILE A 129 10.41 -5.02 -1.88
N ALA A 130 9.63 -4.66 -0.86
CA ALA A 130 8.52 -5.47 -0.38
C ALA A 130 7.43 -5.61 -1.45
N TYR A 131 7.06 -4.53 -2.13
CA TYR A 131 6.11 -4.62 -3.25
C TYR A 131 6.58 -5.60 -4.33
N GLU A 132 7.83 -5.49 -4.78
CA GLU A 132 8.37 -6.39 -5.81
C GLU A 132 8.41 -7.85 -5.34
N SER A 133 8.87 -8.09 -4.12
CA SER A 133 8.93 -9.46 -3.56
C SER A 133 7.57 -10.14 -3.42
N TYR A 134 6.52 -9.37 -3.08
CA TYR A 134 5.14 -9.85 -3.02
C TYR A 134 4.47 -9.86 -4.41
N GLY A 135 5.19 -9.51 -5.47
CA GLY A 135 4.69 -9.51 -6.83
C GLY A 135 3.66 -8.41 -7.10
N LEU A 136 3.75 -7.27 -6.44
CA LEU A 136 2.96 -6.09 -6.75
C LEU A 136 3.60 -5.29 -7.89
N LEU A 137 2.77 -4.94 -8.86
CA LEU A 137 3.16 -4.34 -10.12
C LEU A 137 2.78 -2.87 -10.16
N GLU A 138 3.27 -2.18 -11.17
CA GLU A 138 2.73 -0.89 -11.59
C GLU A 138 1.52 -1.11 -12.49
N GLY A 139 0.45 -0.38 -12.24
CA GLY A 139 -0.79 -0.42 -12.98
C GLY A 139 -0.75 0.43 -14.24
N LYS A 140 -1.47 0.00 -15.27
CA LYS A 140 -1.74 0.77 -16.48
C LYS A 140 -2.82 1.84 -16.22
N PRO A 141 -3.04 2.80 -17.14
CA PRO A 141 -4.13 3.77 -17.01
C PRO A 141 -5.50 3.12 -16.74
N SER A 142 -5.79 1.98 -17.38
CA SER A 142 -7.01 1.20 -17.16
C SER A 142 -7.15 0.59 -15.75
N GLN A 143 -6.12 0.68 -14.91
CA GLN A 143 -6.10 0.16 -13.55
C GLN A 143 -6.01 1.27 -12.51
N ILE A 144 -5.44 2.43 -12.86
CA ILE A 144 -5.18 3.54 -11.92
C ILE A 144 -6.15 4.71 -12.11
N VAL A 145 -6.53 5.02 -13.35
CA VAL A 145 -7.27 6.22 -13.72
C VAL A 145 -8.40 5.90 -14.72
N PHE A 146 -8.99 4.71 -14.60
CA PHE A 146 -9.99 4.19 -15.55
C PHE A 146 -11.30 5.00 -15.58
N ASP A 147 -11.64 5.65 -14.47
CA ASP A 147 -12.81 6.51 -14.29
C ASP A 147 -12.46 8.01 -14.31
N ALA A 148 -11.19 8.36 -14.47
CA ALA A 148 -10.72 9.74 -14.57
C ALA A 148 -10.98 10.33 -15.98
N PRO A 149 -10.97 11.67 -16.12
CA PRO A 149 -11.01 12.33 -17.43
C PRO A 149 -9.97 11.80 -18.42
N GLU A 150 -10.29 11.88 -19.72
CA GLU A 150 -9.47 11.35 -20.81
C GLU A 150 -8.01 11.81 -20.78
N ALA A 151 -7.74 13.05 -20.38
CA ALA A 151 -6.38 13.58 -20.26
C ALA A 151 -5.50 12.73 -19.33
N PHE A 152 -6.05 12.24 -18.20
CA PHE A 152 -5.32 11.36 -17.29
C PHE A 152 -5.15 9.95 -17.87
N GLN A 153 -6.17 9.44 -18.56
CA GLN A 153 -6.12 8.14 -19.24
C GLN A 153 -5.05 8.10 -20.34
N ARG A 154 -4.91 9.22 -21.07
CA ARG A 154 -3.87 9.45 -22.09
C ARG A 154 -2.53 9.88 -21.50
N ARG A 155 -2.45 10.05 -20.17
CA ARG A 155 -1.25 10.44 -19.42
C ARG A 155 -0.67 11.78 -19.85
N GLU A 156 -1.53 12.74 -20.16
CA GLU A 156 -1.12 14.11 -20.43
C GLU A 156 -0.44 14.69 -19.18
N TYR A 157 0.76 15.22 -19.35
CA TYR A 157 1.59 15.64 -18.21
C TYR A 157 1.06 16.94 -17.60
N GLU A 158 0.66 17.92 -18.43
CA GLU A 158 0.16 19.21 -17.95
C GLU A 158 -1.11 19.06 -17.11
N ALA A 159 -2.00 18.13 -17.48
CA ALA A 159 -3.21 17.83 -16.71
C ALA A 159 -2.88 17.28 -15.31
N PHE A 160 -1.87 16.41 -15.21
CA PHE A 160 -1.44 15.84 -13.95
C PHE A 160 -0.64 16.82 -13.08
N GLU A 161 0.20 17.65 -13.68
CA GLU A 161 0.92 18.73 -12.98
C GLU A 161 -0.06 19.75 -12.37
N GLN A 162 -1.11 20.11 -13.11
CA GLN A 162 -2.17 20.98 -12.61
C GLN A 162 -2.93 20.32 -11.44
N LEU A 163 -3.26 19.03 -11.54
CA LEU A 163 -3.88 18.27 -10.44
C LEU A 163 -2.97 18.25 -9.20
N ALA A 164 -1.66 18.00 -9.36
CA ALA A 164 -0.71 17.99 -8.26
C ALA A 164 -0.70 19.35 -7.53
N LYS A 165 -0.68 20.46 -8.28
CA LYS A 165 -0.77 21.81 -7.72
C LYS A 165 -2.05 22.03 -6.91
N GLU A 166 -3.21 21.69 -7.47
CA GLU A 166 -4.52 21.83 -6.80
C GLU A 166 -4.60 20.99 -5.52
N ARG A 167 -4.07 19.76 -5.59
CA ARG A 167 -4.01 18.82 -4.46
C ARG A 167 -3.11 19.32 -3.34
N ARG A 168 -1.96 19.92 -3.67
CA ARG A 168 -1.06 20.57 -2.70
C ARG A 168 -1.73 21.77 -2.02
N GLU A 169 -2.35 22.66 -2.79
CA GLU A 169 -3.09 23.81 -2.26
C GLU A 169 -4.25 23.37 -1.33
N ALA A 170 -4.85 22.21 -1.59
CA ALA A 170 -5.88 21.59 -0.75
C ALA A 170 -5.33 20.75 0.42
N GLY A 171 -4.02 20.78 0.72
CA GLY A 171 -3.42 20.03 1.83
C GLY A 171 -3.45 18.49 1.66
N ARG A 172 -3.51 18.02 0.42
CA ARG A 172 -3.58 16.59 0.05
C ARG A 172 -2.62 16.30 -1.13
N PRO A 173 -1.31 16.61 -1.01
CA PRO A 173 -0.36 16.47 -2.10
C PRO A 173 -0.36 15.05 -2.68
N LEU A 174 -0.07 14.94 -3.98
CA LEU A 174 0.25 13.66 -4.61
C LEU A 174 1.70 13.32 -4.27
N VAL A 175 1.98 12.04 -4.04
CA VAL A 175 3.28 11.61 -3.50
C VAL A 175 3.67 10.26 -4.07
N ASP A 176 4.98 10.06 -4.20
CA ASP A 176 5.64 8.80 -4.56
C ASP A 176 5.14 8.22 -5.90
N ASN A 177 5.33 6.92 -6.15
CA ASN A 177 4.91 6.28 -7.40
C ASN A 177 3.38 6.16 -7.52
N PRO A 178 2.71 6.97 -8.38
CA PRO A 178 1.26 6.92 -8.53
C PRO A 178 0.79 5.62 -9.22
N TRP A 179 1.70 4.91 -9.90
CA TRP A 179 1.37 3.70 -10.66
C TRP A 179 1.32 2.44 -9.80
N LEU A 180 1.93 2.42 -8.62
CA LEU A 180 2.08 1.21 -7.80
C LEU A 180 0.72 0.59 -7.43
N LEU A 181 0.50 -0.70 -7.72
CA LEU A 181 -0.75 -1.37 -7.36
C LEU A 181 -0.70 -1.85 -5.90
N PRO A 182 -1.81 -1.68 -5.16
CA PRO A 182 -1.97 -2.25 -3.83
C PRO A 182 -2.23 -3.77 -3.88
N GLY A 183 -2.22 -4.39 -2.71
CA GLY A 183 -2.58 -5.79 -2.53
C GLY A 183 -2.74 -6.15 -1.06
N GLU A 184 -3.36 -7.29 -0.79
CA GLU A 184 -3.62 -7.79 0.55
C GLU A 184 -3.28 -9.27 0.65
N PHE A 185 -2.61 -9.64 1.73
CA PHE A 185 -2.10 -10.99 1.93
C PHE A 185 -2.43 -11.47 3.34
N VAL A 186 -2.76 -12.75 3.47
CA VAL A 186 -2.91 -13.41 4.78
C VAL A 186 -1.78 -14.42 4.92
N VAL A 187 -1.06 -14.34 6.03
CA VAL A 187 0.07 -15.20 6.37
C VAL A 187 -0.23 -15.93 7.68
N ASP A 188 0.00 -17.24 7.74
CA ASP A 188 -0.16 -18.01 8.97
C ASP A 188 1.06 -17.91 9.91
N GLN A 189 0.97 -18.54 11.08
CA GLN A 189 2.06 -18.50 12.08
C GLN A 189 3.36 -19.17 11.63
N SER A 190 3.29 -20.06 10.63
CA SER A 190 4.44 -20.71 10.04
C SER A 190 5.09 -19.88 8.92
N GLY A 191 4.49 -18.74 8.58
CA GLY A 191 4.93 -17.88 7.48
C GLY A 191 4.38 -18.30 6.12
N VAL A 192 3.37 -19.18 6.05
CA VAL A 192 2.76 -19.62 4.79
C VAL A 192 1.68 -18.64 4.36
N LEU A 193 1.67 -18.27 3.07
CA LEU A 193 0.62 -17.47 2.47
C LEU A 193 -0.68 -18.27 2.37
N LEU A 194 -1.72 -17.85 3.10
CA LEU A 194 -3.08 -18.39 3.03
C LEU A 194 -3.92 -17.67 1.96
N LEU A 195 -3.65 -16.38 1.74
CA LEU A 195 -4.30 -15.57 0.71
C LEU A 195 -3.30 -14.66 0.01
N THR A 196 -3.43 -14.56 -1.31
CA THR A 196 -2.72 -13.55 -2.11
C THR A 196 -3.74 -12.77 -2.97
N TYR A 197 -4.12 -11.57 -2.54
CA TYR A 197 -5.09 -10.73 -3.25
C TYR A 197 -4.39 -9.51 -3.86
N ARG A 198 -4.02 -9.62 -5.14
CA ARG A 198 -3.40 -8.53 -5.90
C ARG A 198 -4.49 -7.81 -6.68
N TYR A 199 -4.58 -6.50 -6.50
CA TYR A 199 -5.70 -5.75 -7.04
C TYR A 199 -5.63 -5.67 -8.57
N ASN A 200 -6.76 -5.86 -9.23
CA ASN A 200 -6.87 -5.65 -10.68
C ASN A 200 -6.88 -4.16 -11.04
N TYR A 201 -7.47 -3.32 -10.19
CA TYR A 201 -7.51 -1.87 -10.29
C TYR A 201 -7.54 -1.23 -8.91
N CYS A 202 -7.36 0.09 -8.87
CA CYS A 202 -7.08 0.89 -7.67
C CYS A 202 -8.06 0.68 -6.49
N GLU A 203 -9.35 0.49 -6.78
CA GLU A 203 -10.44 0.29 -5.82
C GLU A 203 -10.97 -1.16 -5.77
N ASP A 204 -10.21 -2.13 -6.28
CA ASP A 204 -10.53 -3.57 -6.21
C ASP A 204 -10.30 -4.12 -4.79
N PHE A 205 -10.97 -3.54 -3.81
CA PHE A 205 -10.88 -3.97 -2.41
C PHE A 205 -11.53 -5.35 -2.24
N PRO A 206 -10.83 -6.35 -1.66
CA PRO A 206 -11.46 -7.62 -1.35
C PRO A 206 -12.64 -7.40 -0.39
N ASP A 207 -13.70 -8.21 -0.54
CA ASP A 207 -14.75 -8.27 0.46
C ASP A 207 -14.15 -8.76 1.78
N ARG A 208 -14.43 -8.07 2.90
CA ARG A 208 -13.85 -8.42 4.21
C ARG A 208 -14.06 -9.87 4.61
N ARG A 209 -15.16 -10.50 4.17
CA ARG A 209 -15.46 -11.91 4.46
C ARG A 209 -14.47 -12.86 3.83
N VAL A 210 -13.85 -12.47 2.70
CA VAL A 210 -12.75 -13.23 2.08
C VAL A 210 -11.52 -13.21 2.98
N LEU A 211 -11.18 -12.04 3.53
CA LEU A 211 -10.05 -11.90 4.46
C LEU A 211 -10.29 -12.67 5.76
N ILE A 212 -11.48 -12.55 6.35
CA ILE A 212 -11.89 -13.28 7.56
C ILE A 212 -11.83 -14.81 7.32
N ALA A 213 -12.35 -15.28 6.18
CA ALA A 213 -12.31 -16.69 5.85
C ALA A 213 -10.86 -17.19 5.74
N ALA A 214 -9.98 -16.45 5.06
CA ALA A 214 -8.57 -16.79 4.95
C ALA A 214 -7.84 -16.79 6.31
N ILE A 215 -8.14 -15.84 7.21
CA ILE A 215 -7.59 -15.82 8.57
C ILE A 215 -7.96 -17.10 9.33
N ARG A 216 -9.18 -17.63 9.12
CA ARG A 216 -9.65 -18.88 9.76
C ARG A 216 -9.08 -20.16 9.17
N GLU A 217 -8.35 -20.08 8.04
CA GLU A 217 -7.71 -21.26 7.44
C GLU A 217 -6.45 -21.70 8.18
N VAL A 218 -5.97 -20.89 9.13
CA VAL A 218 -4.86 -21.23 10.04
C VAL A 218 -5.16 -22.56 10.73
N ARG A 219 -4.23 -23.51 10.57
CA ARG A 219 -4.33 -24.87 11.15
C ARG A 219 -3.52 -25.01 12.42
#